data_AF-A0A9D1MZ40-F1
#
_entry.id   AF-A0A9D1MZ40-F1
#
_cell.length_a   1.000
_cell.length_b   1.000
_cell.length_c   1.000
_cell.angle_alpha   90.00
_cell.angle_beta   90.00
_cell.angle_gamma   90.00
#
_symmetry.space_group_name_H-M   'P 1'
#
loop_
_entity.id
_entity.type
_entity.pdbx_description
1 polymer ?
#
loop_
_entity_poly.entity_id
_entity_poly.type
_entity_poly.pdbx_seq_one_letter_code
_entity_poly.pdbx_strand_id
1 'polypeptide(L)'
;MVNESTNNTAIFAHYDKDCIIDDYVLFYLKELKNVADRIIFVSDCELDEEQISKLKGIVDYTLAQKHGEYDFGSYKRGIQLAMENGLYENTDNLILLNDSCYGPFGSLKNLFEEMNAKDCDFWGFASNENRYGDSLFEVPEAENMHVQSYFVVLKKQVLHSNAFKDFILSVKKESTKKDIIFNYEMGLTAVLCKEGFKYCAKYNHDIFKYNMIDLFKPKVKEPCLLFKRYCLLWIYFPFILSFWFNKIRKNTQYPVEAIVADLKRHRKFSAFKHRYLKKYLLALFFGWV
;
A
#
# COMPACT_ATOMS: atom_id res chain seq x y z
N MET A 1 -28.36 -19.78 -0.09
CA MET A 1 -26.91 -19.94 0.12
C MET A 1 -26.50 -18.89 1.12
N VAL A 2 -26.08 -19.31 2.31
CA VAL A 2 -25.50 -18.38 3.29
C VAL A 2 -24.20 -17.89 2.65
N ASN A 3 -24.07 -16.58 2.42
CA ASN A 3 -22.78 -15.99 2.07
C ASN A 3 -21.88 -16.26 3.28
N GLU A 4 -21.06 -17.31 3.22
CA GLU A 4 -19.99 -17.49 4.21
C GLU A 4 -19.14 -16.21 4.15
N SER A 5 -19.07 -15.51 5.28
CA SER A 5 -18.21 -14.34 5.40
C SER A 5 -16.78 -14.79 5.17
N THR A 6 -16.15 -14.34 4.08
CA THR A 6 -14.73 -14.58 3.83
C THR A 6 -13.89 -14.04 4.97
N ASN A 7 -13.05 -14.90 5.58
CA ASN A 7 -12.18 -14.51 6.68
C ASN A 7 -10.91 -13.84 6.16
N ASN A 8 -10.85 -12.52 6.30
CA ASN A 8 -9.76 -11.69 5.78
C ASN A 8 -8.77 -11.33 6.90
N THR A 9 -7.51 -11.71 6.73
CA THR A 9 -6.42 -11.30 7.63
C THR A 9 -5.57 -10.25 6.95
N ALA A 10 -5.35 -9.11 7.60
CA ALA A 10 -4.49 -8.05 7.11
C ALA A 10 -3.17 -7.99 7.88
N ILE A 11 -2.07 -7.80 7.15
CA ILE A 11 -0.76 -7.50 7.71
C ILE A 11 -0.38 -6.09 7.26
N PHE A 12 -0.34 -5.19 8.23
CA PHE A 12 -0.04 -3.80 8.02
C PHE A 12 1.43 -3.53 8.35
N ALA A 13 2.23 -3.25 7.33
CA ALA A 13 3.63 -2.86 7.47
C ALA A 13 3.75 -1.35 7.76
N HIS A 14 4.48 -1.02 8.82
CA HIS A 14 4.68 0.34 9.28
C HIS A 14 6.17 0.67 9.40
N TYR A 15 6.53 1.89 9.00
CA TYR A 15 7.85 2.45 9.28
C TYR A 15 7.77 3.97 9.42
N ASP A 16 8.30 4.45 10.53
CA ASP A 16 8.51 5.87 10.78
C ASP A 16 9.91 6.10 11.33
N LYS A 17 10.63 7.05 10.76
CA LYS A 17 12.02 7.33 11.15
C LYS A 17 12.16 7.83 12.60
N ASP A 18 11.09 8.39 13.16
CA ASP A 18 11.04 8.88 14.53
C ASP A 18 10.29 7.89 15.45
N CYS A 19 9.96 6.69 14.94
CA CYS A 19 9.22 5.64 15.64
C CYS A 19 7.84 6.11 16.15
N ILE A 20 7.13 6.94 15.38
CA ILE A 20 5.80 7.48 15.73
C ILE A 20 4.73 6.89 14.82
N ILE A 21 3.61 6.46 15.41
CA ILE A 21 2.39 6.13 14.68
C ILE A 21 1.58 7.41 14.46
N ASP A 22 1.54 7.89 13.21
CA ASP A 22 0.78 9.07 12.81
C ASP A 22 -0.73 8.82 12.74
N ASP A 23 -1.52 9.88 12.92
CA ASP A 23 -3.00 9.82 12.92
C ASP A 23 -3.57 9.25 11.61
N TYR A 24 -2.89 9.45 10.47
CA TYR A 24 -3.34 8.90 9.20
C TYR A 24 -3.24 7.37 9.17
N VAL A 25 -2.26 6.79 9.87
CA VAL A 25 -2.09 5.34 10.04
C VAL A 25 -3.24 4.80 10.89
N LEU A 26 -3.54 5.48 12.00
CA LEU A 26 -4.68 5.11 12.87
C LEU A 26 -6.02 5.17 12.13
N PHE A 27 -6.21 6.18 11.27
CA PHE A 27 -7.39 6.26 10.42
C PHE A 27 -7.46 5.07 9.46
N TYR A 28 -6.35 4.75 8.79
CA TYR A 28 -6.29 3.63 7.85
C TYR A 28 -6.61 2.30 8.54
N LEU A 29 -6.00 2.02 9.70
CA LEU A 29 -6.24 0.79 10.46
C LEU A 29 -7.71 0.67 10.91
N LYS A 30 -8.35 1.77 11.31
CA LYS A 30 -9.78 1.78 11.67
C LYS A 30 -10.66 1.44 10.47
N GLU A 31 -10.40 2.04 9.32
CA GLU A 31 -11.14 1.75 8.09
C GLU A 31 -10.92 0.32 7.59
N LEU A 32 -9.73 -0.23 7.83
CA LEU A 32 -9.38 -1.60 7.44
C LEU A 32 -10.26 -2.65 8.13
N LYS A 33 -10.76 -2.38 9.35
CA LYS A 33 -11.71 -3.26 10.07
C LYS A 33 -13.02 -3.48 9.32
N ASN A 34 -13.33 -2.66 8.31
CA ASN A 34 -14.51 -2.87 7.47
C ASN A 34 -14.34 -4.01 6.46
N VAL A 35 -13.11 -4.45 6.20
CA VAL A 35 -12.78 -5.48 5.20
C VAL A 35 -11.83 -6.56 5.73
N ALA A 36 -11.28 -6.41 6.93
CA ALA A 36 -10.41 -7.38 7.60
C ALA A 36 -11.01 -7.79 8.95
N ASP A 37 -11.10 -9.11 9.17
CA ASP A 37 -11.54 -9.72 10.43
C ASP A 37 -10.43 -9.75 11.47
N ARG A 38 -9.17 -9.79 10.99
CA ARG A 38 -7.95 -9.74 11.80
C ARG A 38 -6.96 -8.75 11.22
N ILE A 39 -6.33 -7.96 12.07
CA ILE A 39 -5.26 -7.03 11.70
C ILE A 39 -4.02 -7.31 12.54
N ILE A 40 -2.92 -7.62 11.87
CA ILE A 40 -1.58 -7.76 12.46
C ILE A 40 -0.77 -6.54 12.04
N PHE A 41 -0.41 -5.72 13.02
CA PHE A 41 0.44 -4.54 12.81
C PHE A 41 1.91 -4.92 13.01
N VAL A 42 2.74 -4.65 12.02
CA VAL A 42 4.18 -4.94 12.08
C VAL A 42 4.97 -3.68 11.77
N SER A 43 5.81 -3.25 12.70
CA SER A 43 6.63 -2.04 12.56
C SER A 43 8.11 -2.39 12.49
N ASP A 44 8.81 -1.88 11.47
CA ASP A 44 10.28 -1.90 11.38
C ASP A 44 10.90 -0.78 12.26
N CYS A 45 10.39 -0.66 13.49
CA CYS A 45 10.77 0.34 14.49
C CYS A 45 10.61 -0.26 15.89
N GLU A 46 11.40 0.23 16.84
CA GLU A 46 11.17 -0.03 18.27
C GLU A 46 10.19 1.02 18.78
N LEU A 47 8.90 0.65 18.83
CA LEU A 47 7.83 1.54 19.30
C LEU A 47 7.75 1.49 20.83
N ASP A 48 7.62 2.65 21.46
CA ASP A 48 7.42 2.75 22.90
C ASP A 48 5.97 2.39 23.31
N GLU A 49 5.74 2.29 24.62
CA GLU A 49 4.42 1.95 25.17
C GLU A 49 3.35 2.98 24.79
N GLU A 50 3.72 4.26 24.66
CA GLU A 50 2.78 5.31 24.26
C GLU A 50 2.28 5.05 22.83
N GLN A 51 3.19 4.79 21.89
CA GLN A 51 2.83 4.47 20.51
C GLN A 51 2.01 3.18 20.43
N ILE A 52 2.44 2.11 21.11
CA ILE A 52 1.72 0.83 21.12
C ILE A 52 0.30 1.01 21.70
N SER A 53 0.13 1.85 22.72
CA SER A 53 -1.19 2.10 23.32
C SER A 53 -2.21 2.69 22.34
N LYS A 54 -1.75 3.42 21.31
CA LYS A 54 -2.61 3.98 20.25
C LYS A 54 -3.31 2.90 19.40
N LEU A 55 -2.73 1.70 19.34
CA LEU A 55 -3.26 0.57 18.55
C LEU A 55 -4.32 -0.25 19.30
N LYS A 56 -4.50 -0.01 20.60
CA LYS A 56 -5.40 -0.79 21.46
C LYS A 56 -6.84 -0.73 20.94
N GLY A 57 -7.43 -1.91 20.71
CA GLY A 57 -8.80 -2.06 20.18
C GLY A 57 -8.94 -1.82 18.67
N ILE A 58 -7.85 -1.48 17.98
CA ILE A 58 -7.81 -1.32 16.53
C ILE A 58 -7.26 -2.58 15.86
N VAL A 59 -6.17 -3.14 16.39
CA VAL A 59 -5.47 -4.31 15.83
C VAL A 59 -5.49 -5.48 16.81
N ASP A 60 -5.39 -6.70 16.29
CA ASP A 60 -5.40 -7.94 17.08
C ASP A 60 -4.00 -8.28 17.61
N TYR A 61 -2.98 -8.05 16.78
CA TYR A 61 -1.58 -8.35 17.12
C TYR A 61 -0.66 -7.19 16.73
N THR A 62 0.41 -7.01 17.48
CA THR A 62 1.44 -5.99 17.24
C THR A 62 2.82 -6.62 17.37
N LEU A 63 3.67 -6.39 16.38
CA LEU A 63 5.09 -6.71 16.42
C LEU A 63 5.89 -5.46 16.04
N ALA A 64 6.52 -4.83 17.03
CA ALA A 64 7.33 -3.63 16.83
C ALA A 64 8.80 -3.97 17.11
N GLN A 65 9.53 -4.34 16.07
CA GLN A 65 10.94 -4.67 16.16
C GLN A 65 11.65 -4.26 14.88
N LYS A 66 12.78 -3.58 15.04
CA LYS A 66 13.65 -3.26 13.90
C LYS A 66 14.20 -4.53 13.25
N HIS A 67 14.00 -4.66 11.94
CA HIS A 67 14.50 -5.77 11.13
C HIS A 67 15.24 -5.33 9.87
N GLY A 68 14.98 -4.14 9.32
CA GLY A 68 15.70 -3.58 8.17
C GLY A 68 15.52 -4.38 6.87
N GLU A 69 14.41 -5.08 6.75
CA GLU A 69 14.01 -5.91 5.60
C GLU A 69 12.87 -5.24 4.81
N TYR A 70 12.55 -3.98 5.11
CA TYR A 70 11.47 -3.20 4.51
C TYR A 70 10.10 -3.91 4.63
N ASP A 71 9.09 -3.42 3.91
CA ASP A 71 7.72 -3.88 4.02
C ASP A 71 7.57 -5.41 3.87
N PHE A 72 8.34 -6.03 2.95
CA PHE A 72 8.32 -7.48 2.77
C PHE A 72 8.82 -8.25 4.00
N GLY A 73 9.78 -7.70 4.74
CA GLY A 73 10.20 -8.24 6.02
C GLY A 73 9.13 -8.14 7.10
N SER A 74 8.33 -7.07 7.07
CA SER A 74 7.17 -6.90 7.93
C SER A 74 6.05 -7.88 7.56
N TYR A 75 5.80 -8.07 6.26
CA TYR A 75 4.84 -9.06 5.75
C TYR A 75 5.23 -10.49 6.18
N LYS A 76 6.49 -10.89 5.97
CA LYS A 76 7.01 -12.18 6.43
C LYS A 76 6.74 -12.41 7.91
N ARG A 77 7.11 -11.45 8.77
CA ARG A 77 6.93 -11.57 10.22
C ARG A 77 5.47 -11.59 10.65
N GLY A 78 4.62 -10.79 10.00
CA GLY A 78 3.18 -10.81 10.26
C GLY A 78 2.56 -12.16 9.90
N ILE A 79 3.01 -12.79 8.81
CA ILE A 79 2.56 -14.14 8.42
C ILE A 79 3.06 -15.18 9.42
N GLN A 80 4.31 -15.11 9.86
CA GLN A 80 4.84 -16.00 10.88
C GLN A 80 4.03 -15.89 12.18
N LEU A 81 3.72 -14.66 12.61
CA LEU A 81 2.87 -14.43 13.78
C LEU A 81 1.45 -14.95 13.57
N ALA A 82 0.89 -14.84 12.35
CA ALA A 82 -0.40 -15.43 12.01
C ALA A 82 -0.39 -16.96 12.11
N MET A 83 0.67 -17.61 11.63
CA MET A 83 0.87 -19.07 11.73
C MET A 83 1.02 -19.52 13.18
N GLU A 84 1.86 -18.82 13.97
CA GLU A 84 2.08 -19.12 15.39
C GLU A 84 0.79 -19.03 16.23
N ASN A 85 -0.16 -18.19 15.81
CA ASN A 85 -1.45 -18.02 16.47
C ASN A 85 -2.60 -18.80 15.81
N GLY A 86 -2.33 -19.67 14.83
CA GLY A 86 -3.34 -20.49 14.14
C GLY A 86 -4.37 -19.70 13.31
N LEU A 87 -4.02 -18.46 12.91
CA LEU A 87 -4.87 -17.60 12.08
C LEU A 87 -4.69 -17.91 10.59
N TYR A 88 -3.51 -18.37 10.20
CA TYR A 88 -3.12 -18.53 8.79
C TYR A 88 -3.98 -19.57 8.07
N GLU A 89 -4.21 -20.72 8.69
CA GLU A 89 -4.97 -21.85 8.15
C GLU A 89 -6.43 -21.49 7.85
N ASN A 90 -7.00 -20.60 8.67
CA ASN A 90 -8.40 -20.17 8.56
C ASN A 90 -8.56 -18.91 7.70
N THR A 91 -7.47 -18.33 7.19
CA THR A 91 -7.52 -17.12 6.37
C THR A 91 -7.94 -17.48 4.94
N ASP A 92 -9.01 -16.86 4.46
CA ASP A 92 -9.46 -16.97 3.06
C ASP A 92 -8.76 -15.96 2.17
N ASN A 93 -8.53 -14.74 2.63
CA ASN A 93 -7.73 -13.75 1.92
C ASN A 93 -6.71 -13.10 2.83
N LEU A 94 -5.47 -13.01 2.36
CA LEU A 94 -4.41 -12.26 3.04
C LEU A 94 -4.25 -10.88 2.38
N ILE A 95 -4.37 -9.82 3.17
CA ILE A 95 -4.20 -8.44 2.73
C ILE A 95 -2.81 -7.96 3.20
N LEU A 96 -1.90 -7.71 2.26
CA LEU A 96 -0.59 -7.11 2.51
C LEU A 96 -0.66 -5.63 2.15
N LEU A 97 -0.42 -4.74 3.10
CA LEU A 97 -0.51 -3.30 2.90
C LEU A 97 0.45 -2.53 3.80
N ASN A 98 0.78 -1.30 3.42
CA ASN A 98 1.68 -0.45 4.20
C ASN A 98 1.14 0.98 4.38
N ASP A 99 1.88 1.76 5.17
CA ASP A 99 1.59 3.16 5.50
C ASP A 99 2.07 4.19 4.44
N SER A 100 2.45 3.75 3.23
CA SER A 100 2.99 4.66 2.20
C SER A 100 1.93 5.53 1.49
N CYS A 101 0.65 5.36 1.86
CA CYS A 101 -0.50 6.08 1.31
C CYS A 101 -1.30 6.77 2.41
N TYR A 102 -1.81 7.96 2.10
CA TYR A 102 -2.99 8.52 2.78
C TYR A 102 -4.26 7.87 2.24
N GLY A 103 -5.27 7.79 3.09
CA GLY A 103 -6.55 7.19 2.79
C GLY A 103 -6.92 6.11 3.83
N PRO A 104 -7.95 5.30 3.54
CA PRO A 104 -8.77 5.38 2.34
C PRO A 104 -9.66 6.64 2.36
N PHE A 105 -9.82 7.30 1.21
CA PHE A 105 -10.71 8.45 1.05
C PHE A 105 -12.16 8.08 0.71
N GLY A 106 -12.50 6.80 0.82
CA GLY A 106 -13.78 6.20 0.46
C GLY A 106 -13.88 4.77 1.00
N SER A 107 -14.92 4.04 0.59
CA SER A 107 -15.21 2.69 1.12
C SER A 107 -14.24 1.64 0.58
N LEU A 108 -13.49 0.99 1.48
CA LEU A 108 -12.74 -0.23 1.14
C LEU A 108 -13.68 -1.39 0.76
N LYS A 109 -14.91 -1.45 1.32
CA LYS A 109 -15.89 -2.48 0.94
C LYS A 109 -16.21 -2.44 -0.55
N ASN A 110 -16.42 -1.24 -1.10
CA ASN A 110 -16.71 -1.07 -2.53
C ASN A 110 -15.53 -1.52 -3.40
N LEU A 111 -14.29 -1.27 -2.96
CA LEU A 111 -13.09 -1.78 -3.63
C LEU A 111 -13.06 -3.31 -3.62
N PHE A 112 -13.34 -3.94 -2.47
CA PHE A 112 -13.39 -5.40 -2.37
C PHE A 112 -14.52 -6.00 -3.21
N GLU A 113 -15.72 -5.41 -3.21
CA GLU A 113 -16.83 -5.84 -4.06
C GLU A 113 -16.46 -5.80 -5.55
N GLU A 114 -15.85 -4.71 -6.01
CA GLU A 114 -15.38 -4.59 -7.40
C GLU A 114 -14.32 -5.64 -7.74
N MET A 115 -13.33 -5.83 -6.88
CA MET A 115 -12.19 -6.72 -7.16
C MET A 115 -12.56 -8.20 -6.98
N ASN A 116 -13.51 -8.53 -6.10
CA ASN A 116 -14.03 -9.89 -5.93
C ASN A 116 -14.84 -10.34 -7.15
N ALA A 117 -15.42 -9.42 -7.92
CA ALA A 117 -16.11 -9.72 -9.17
C ALA A 117 -15.15 -10.04 -10.34
N LYS A 118 -13.83 -9.81 -10.19
CA LYS A 118 -12.83 -10.09 -11.24
C LYS A 118 -12.31 -11.52 -11.15
N ASP A 119 -12.13 -12.15 -12.31
CA ASP A 119 -11.48 -13.46 -12.47
C ASP A 119 -9.95 -13.34 -12.29
N CYS A 120 -9.52 -13.35 -11.03
CA CYS A 120 -8.11 -13.33 -10.64
C CYS A 120 -7.90 -14.07 -9.33
N ASP A 121 -6.67 -14.54 -9.11
CA ASP A 121 -6.24 -15.27 -7.92
C ASP A 121 -5.61 -14.34 -6.87
N PHE A 122 -5.07 -13.21 -7.31
CA PHE A 122 -4.65 -12.12 -6.45
C PHE A 122 -4.85 -10.78 -7.13
N TRP A 123 -4.88 -9.71 -6.33
CA TRP A 123 -5.01 -8.38 -6.89
C TRP A 123 -4.34 -7.32 -6.04
N GLY A 124 -4.16 -6.13 -6.59
CA GLY A 124 -3.73 -4.98 -5.80
C GLY A 124 -4.32 -3.67 -6.28
N PHE A 125 -3.98 -2.59 -5.57
CA PHE A 125 -4.57 -1.28 -5.86
C PHE A 125 -4.08 -0.71 -7.19
N ALA A 126 -2.81 -0.92 -7.52
CA ALA A 126 -2.26 -0.53 -8.82
C ALA A 126 -1.20 -1.52 -9.30
N SER A 127 -1.00 -1.58 -10.62
CA SER A 127 0.11 -2.27 -11.26
C SER A 127 1.05 -1.29 -11.95
N ASN A 128 2.28 -1.73 -12.21
CA ASN A 128 3.26 -0.96 -12.97
C ASN A 128 4.11 -1.88 -13.84
N GLU A 129 4.86 -1.31 -14.78
CA GLU A 129 5.84 -2.06 -15.55
C GLU A 129 6.96 -2.58 -14.65
N ASN A 130 7.51 -3.74 -14.97
CA ASN A 130 8.67 -4.37 -14.34
C ASN A 130 9.98 -3.62 -14.68
N ARG A 131 10.01 -2.30 -14.48
CA ARG A 131 11.13 -1.43 -14.79
C ARG A 131 11.62 -0.66 -13.59
N TYR A 132 12.94 -0.57 -13.47
CA TYR A 132 13.61 0.32 -12.52
C TYR A 132 14.74 1.07 -13.21
N GLY A 133 14.55 2.38 -13.43
CA GLY A 133 15.41 3.14 -14.32
C GLY A 133 15.34 2.56 -15.74
N ASP A 134 16.51 2.32 -16.33
CA ASP A 134 16.60 1.71 -17.67
C ASP A 134 16.60 0.17 -17.64
N SER A 135 16.56 -0.45 -16.46
CA SER A 135 16.53 -1.92 -16.32
C SER A 135 15.11 -2.46 -16.43
N LEU A 136 14.92 -3.49 -17.25
CA LEU A 136 13.71 -4.30 -17.35
C LEU A 136 13.91 -5.65 -16.63
N PHE A 137 12.92 -6.08 -15.86
CA PHE A 137 12.83 -7.41 -15.29
C PHE A 137 11.79 -8.22 -16.06
N GLU A 138 12.24 -9.08 -16.97
CA GLU A 138 11.37 -9.77 -17.92
C GLU A 138 10.60 -10.91 -17.25
N VAL A 139 9.28 -10.84 -17.37
CA VAL A 139 8.32 -11.84 -16.90
C VAL A 139 7.17 -11.86 -17.91
N PRO A 140 7.32 -12.58 -19.03
CA PRO A 140 6.30 -12.65 -20.07
C PRO A 140 4.94 -13.14 -19.55
N GLU A 141 4.93 -14.04 -18.58
CA GLU A 141 3.73 -14.59 -17.93
C GLU A 141 2.91 -13.52 -17.19
N ALA A 142 3.56 -12.41 -16.81
CA ALA A 142 2.92 -11.26 -16.17
C ALA A 142 2.83 -10.05 -17.12
N GLU A 143 3.04 -10.24 -18.43
CA GLU A 143 3.11 -9.16 -19.43
C GLU A 143 4.16 -8.08 -19.09
N ASN A 144 5.24 -8.47 -18.41
CA ASN A 144 6.26 -7.56 -17.87
C ASN A 144 5.69 -6.47 -16.94
N MET A 145 4.64 -6.80 -16.21
CA MET A 145 4.00 -5.95 -15.21
C MET A 145 4.08 -6.60 -13.82
N HIS A 146 3.93 -5.78 -12.78
CA HIS A 146 3.74 -6.24 -11.41
C HIS A 146 2.64 -5.49 -10.69
N VAL A 147 2.02 -6.15 -9.72
CA VAL A 147 1.16 -5.50 -8.72
C VAL A 147 2.03 -4.80 -7.69
N GLN A 148 1.74 -3.53 -7.38
CA GLN A 148 2.51 -2.76 -6.41
C GLN A 148 2.21 -3.20 -4.96
N SER A 149 3.26 -3.46 -4.18
CA SER A 149 3.19 -4.15 -2.88
C SER A 149 2.60 -3.37 -1.71
N TYR A 150 2.17 -2.12 -1.89
CA TYR A 150 1.60 -1.30 -0.82
C TYR A 150 0.12 -1.61 -0.53
N PHE A 151 -0.53 -2.40 -1.40
CA PHE A 151 -1.85 -2.94 -1.18
C PHE A 151 -2.06 -4.13 -2.14
N VAL A 152 -1.96 -5.34 -1.60
CA VAL A 152 -2.12 -6.60 -2.33
C VAL A 152 -3.05 -7.51 -1.53
N VAL A 153 -3.95 -8.20 -2.21
CA VAL A 153 -4.82 -9.22 -1.64
C VAL A 153 -4.54 -10.54 -2.35
N LEU A 154 -4.14 -11.54 -1.59
CA LEU A 154 -3.90 -12.90 -2.04
C LEU A 154 -5.10 -13.75 -1.64
N LYS A 155 -5.80 -14.33 -2.61
CA LYS A 155 -6.90 -15.25 -2.31
C LYS A 155 -6.37 -16.60 -1.84
N LYS A 156 -7.25 -17.40 -1.24
CA LYS A 156 -6.96 -18.67 -0.57
C LYS A 156 -6.01 -19.58 -1.36
N GLN A 157 -6.26 -19.76 -2.66
CA GLN A 157 -5.44 -20.60 -3.52
C GLN A 157 -4.00 -20.12 -3.66
N VAL A 158 -3.77 -18.80 -3.67
CA VAL A 158 -2.43 -18.21 -3.72
C VAL A 158 -1.79 -18.28 -2.35
N LEU A 159 -2.52 -17.88 -1.31
CA LEU A 159 -2.06 -17.90 0.08
C LEU A 159 -1.54 -19.27 0.50
N HIS A 160 -2.25 -20.34 0.14
CA HIS A 160 -1.89 -21.70 0.53
C HIS A 160 -1.00 -22.43 -0.49
N SER A 161 -0.49 -21.73 -1.52
CA SER A 161 0.44 -22.28 -2.49
C SER A 161 1.87 -22.36 -1.92
N ASN A 162 2.62 -23.41 -2.32
CA ASN A 162 4.05 -23.49 -2.00
C ASN A 162 4.83 -22.32 -2.61
N ALA A 163 4.45 -21.88 -3.81
CA ALA A 163 5.09 -20.75 -4.49
C ALA A 163 5.08 -19.47 -3.64
N PHE A 164 3.93 -19.11 -3.08
CA PHE A 164 3.83 -17.95 -2.18
C PHE A 164 4.59 -18.18 -0.87
N LYS A 165 4.41 -19.36 -0.25
CA LYS A 165 5.02 -19.68 1.04
C LYS A 165 6.55 -19.66 0.98
N ASP A 166 7.13 -20.29 -0.04
CA ASP A 166 8.57 -20.32 -0.27
C ASP A 166 9.10 -18.92 -0.57
N PHE A 167 8.38 -18.15 -1.40
CA PHE A 167 8.73 -16.76 -1.69
C PHE A 167 8.79 -15.92 -0.41
N ILE A 168 7.70 -15.89 0.38
CA ILE A 168 7.60 -14.95 1.50
C ILE A 168 8.52 -15.32 2.66
N LEU A 169 8.76 -16.61 2.88
CA LEU A 169 9.71 -17.08 3.90
C LEU A 169 11.17 -16.89 3.46
N SER A 170 11.45 -16.79 2.16
CA SER A 170 12.79 -16.50 1.64
C SER A 170 13.22 -15.03 1.79
N VAL A 171 12.28 -14.12 2.10
CA VAL A 171 12.57 -12.69 2.26
C VAL A 171 13.67 -12.49 3.29
N LYS A 172 14.68 -11.73 2.91
CA LYS A 172 15.85 -11.39 3.72
C LYS A 172 16.26 -9.94 3.46
N LYS A 173 17.20 -9.45 4.28
CA LYS A 173 17.74 -8.12 4.07
C LYS A 173 18.50 -8.06 2.74
N GLU A 174 18.15 -7.07 1.93
CA GLU A 174 18.80 -6.81 0.64
C GLU A 174 19.77 -5.63 0.71
N SER A 175 20.75 -5.65 -0.19
CA SER A 175 21.84 -4.67 -0.20
C SER A 175 21.44 -3.34 -0.83
N THR A 176 20.58 -3.37 -1.85
CA THR A 176 20.15 -2.18 -2.57
C THR A 176 18.62 -2.11 -2.71
N LYS A 177 18.11 -0.88 -2.91
CA LYS A 177 16.69 -0.67 -3.22
C LYS A 177 16.27 -1.36 -4.52
N LYS A 178 17.19 -1.47 -5.50
CA LYS A 178 16.93 -2.18 -6.75
C LYS A 178 16.66 -3.66 -6.48
N ASP A 179 17.46 -4.29 -5.63
CA ASP A 179 17.30 -5.70 -5.28
C ASP A 179 15.98 -5.95 -4.56
N ILE A 180 15.56 -5.06 -3.65
CA ILE A 180 14.24 -5.14 -3.00
C ILE A 180 13.11 -5.10 -4.05
N ILE A 181 13.20 -4.19 -5.00
CA ILE A 181 12.18 -4.05 -6.04
C ILE A 181 12.15 -5.30 -6.94
N PHE A 182 13.32 -5.79 -7.37
CA PHE A 182 13.41 -6.92 -8.30
C PHE A 182 13.05 -8.24 -7.60
N ASN A 183 13.65 -8.51 -6.45
CA ASN A 183 13.47 -9.77 -5.72
C ASN A 183 12.10 -9.85 -5.06
N TYR A 184 11.50 -8.72 -4.66
CA TYR A 184 10.28 -8.73 -3.87
C TYR A 184 9.08 -8.05 -4.54
N GLU A 185 9.15 -6.75 -4.87
CA GLU A 185 7.98 -6.04 -5.42
C GLU A 185 7.54 -6.62 -6.78
N MET A 186 8.48 -6.74 -7.72
CA MET A 186 8.28 -7.41 -9.01
C MET A 186 8.31 -8.92 -8.86
N GLY A 187 9.19 -9.43 -8.00
CA GLY A 187 9.39 -10.86 -7.75
C GLY A 187 8.13 -11.59 -7.29
N LEU A 188 7.30 -10.95 -6.45
CA LEU A 188 6.04 -11.55 -6.00
C LEU A 188 5.12 -11.87 -7.17
N THR A 189 4.84 -10.88 -8.03
CA THR A 189 3.98 -11.11 -9.20
C THR A 189 4.62 -12.12 -10.14
N ALA A 190 5.94 -12.05 -10.31
CA ALA A 190 6.68 -12.95 -11.19
C ALA A 190 6.59 -14.42 -10.76
N VAL A 191 6.81 -14.72 -9.49
CA VAL A 191 6.72 -16.08 -8.96
C VAL A 191 5.29 -16.61 -9.12
N LEU A 192 4.29 -15.80 -8.80
CA LEU A 192 2.89 -16.24 -8.88
C LEU A 192 2.43 -16.49 -10.32
N CYS A 193 2.74 -15.59 -11.26
CA CYS A 193 2.33 -15.74 -12.65
C CYS A 193 3.06 -16.91 -13.35
N LYS A 194 4.32 -17.20 -13.00
CA LYS A 194 5.04 -18.37 -13.51
C LYS A 194 4.40 -19.70 -13.10
N GLU A 195 3.72 -19.71 -11.96
CA GLU A 195 2.94 -20.86 -11.47
C GLU A 195 1.50 -20.86 -12.01
N GLY A 196 1.16 -19.93 -12.90
CA GLY A 196 -0.12 -19.87 -13.58
C GLY A 196 -1.21 -19.08 -12.86
N PHE A 197 -0.91 -18.41 -11.74
CA PHE A 197 -1.88 -17.55 -11.07
C PHE A 197 -2.14 -16.26 -11.84
N LYS A 198 -3.40 -15.84 -11.91
CA LYS A 198 -3.84 -14.61 -12.57
C LYS A 198 -3.89 -13.45 -11.60
N TYR A 199 -3.46 -12.27 -12.03
CA TYR A 199 -3.57 -11.05 -11.23
C TYR A 199 -4.56 -10.05 -11.82
N CYS A 200 -5.05 -9.14 -10.97
CA CYS A 200 -5.75 -7.94 -11.40
C CYS A 200 -5.24 -6.70 -10.64
N ALA A 201 -5.47 -5.53 -11.21
CA ALA A 201 -5.30 -4.26 -10.50
C ALA A 201 -6.57 -3.42 -10.58
N LYS A 202 -6.80 -2.57 -9.57
CA LYS A 202 -7.82 -1.51 -9.67
C LYS A 202 -7.38 -0.46 -10.70
N TYR A 203 -6.08 -0.12 -10.70
CA TYR A 203 -5.47 0.79 -11.67
C TYR A 203 -4.34 0.09 -12.44
N ASN A 204 -4.42 0.05 -13.77
CA ASN A 204 -3.44 -0.65 -14.63
C ASN A 204 -2.13 0.13 -14.89
N HIS A 205 -1.88 1.18 -14.12
CA HIS A 205 -0.67 1.99 -14.18
C HIS A 205 -0.31 2.49 -12.78
N ASP A 206 0.93 2.93 -12.61
CA ASP A 206 1.40 3.55 -11.36
C ASP A 206 0.38 4.58 -10.84
N ILE A 207 -0.02 4.38 -9.58
CA ILE A 207 -1.00 5.22 -8.89
C ILE A 207 -0.61 6.70 -8.89
N PHE A 208 0.69 7.00 -8.99
CA PHE A 208 1.20 8.36 -9.12
C PHE A 208 0.47 9.15 -10.23
N LYS A 209 0.22 8.53 -11.40
CA LYS A 209 -0.48 9.19 -12.50
C LYS A 209 -1.88 9.65 -12.08
N TYR A 210 -2.62 8.77 -11.41
CA TYR A 210 -3.97 9.05 -10.93
C TYR A 210 -3.99 10.06 -9.78
N ASN A 211 -3.04 9.96 -8.85
CA ASN A 211 -2.87 10.92 -7.76
C ASN A 211 -2.52 12.32 -8.28
N MET A 212 -1.70 12.45 -9.33
CA MET A 212 -1.44 13.75 -9.95
C MET A 212 -2.69 14.30 -10.63
N ILE A 213 -3.45 13.48 -11.35
CA ILE A 213 -4.72 13.91 -11.93
C ILE A 213 -5.68 14.40 -10.84
N ASP A 214 -5.80 13.65 -9.74
CA ASP A 214 -6.64 13.98 -8.59
C ASP A 214 -6.23 15.32 -7.93
N LEU A 215 -4.93 15.52 -7.74
CA LEU A 215 -4.38 16.73 -7.12
C LEU A 215 -4.57 17.98 -8.00
N PHE A 216 -4.39 17.86 -9.31
CA PHE A 216 -4.36 19.01 -10.22
C PHE A 216 -5.66 19.27 -10.99
N LYS A 217 -6.61 18.31 -11.06
CA LYS A 217 -7.88 18.49 -11.79
C LYS A 217 -9.07 18.66 -10.83
N PRO A 218 -9.45 19.91 -10.50
CA PRO A 218 -10.56 20.17 -9.56
C PRO A 218 -11.94 19.69 -10.04
N LYS A 219 -12.10 19.36 -11.33
CA LYS A 219 -13.34 18.80 -11.90
C LYS A 219 -13.62 17.36 -11.46
N VAL A 220 -12.58 16.61 -11.07
CA VAL A 220 -12.77 15.26 -10.52
C VAL A 220 -13.36 15.44 -9.12
N LYS A 221 -14.60 14.99 -8.90
CA LYS A 221 -15.29 15.20 -7.61
C LYS A 221 -14.86 14.22 -6.54
N GLU A 222 -14.68 12.95 -6.90
CA GLU A 222 -14.25 11.93 -5.96
C GLU A 222 -12.72 11.88 -5.90
N PRO A 223 -12.12 11.90 -4.70
CA PRO A 223 -10.68 11.71 -4.57
C PRO A 223 -10.29 10.27 -4.89
N CYS A 224 -9.06 10.05 -5.34
CA CYS A 224 -8.55 8.70 -5.53
C CYS A 224 -8.51 7.98 -4.18
N LEU A 225 -8.98 6.73 -4.08
CA LEU A 225 -9.17 6.06 -2.78
C LEU A 225 -7.90 6.06 -1.91
N LEU A 226 -6.73 5.85 -2.49
CA LEU A 226 -5.43 5.97 -1.82
C LEU A 226 -4.55 7.00 -2.54
N PHE A 227 -3.81 7.77 -1.77
CA PHE A 227 -2.91 8.80 -2.29
C PHE A 227 -1.51 8.63 -1.74
N LYS A 228 -0.52 8.42 -2.63
CA LYS A 228 0.87 8.20 -2.25
C LYS A 228 1.42 9.39 -1.47
N ARG A 229 1.87 9.12 -0.25
CA ARG A 229 2.39 10.12 0.70
C ARG A 229 3.56 10.91 0.12
N TYR A 230 4.49 10.24 -0.56
CA TYR A 230 5.67 10.89 -1.14
C TYR A 230 5.34 11.99 -2.17
N CYS A 231 4.19 11.90 -2.85
CA CYS A 231 3.72 12.94 -3.77
C CYS A 231 3.62 14.29 -3.07
N LEU A 232 3.05 14.31 -1.86
CA LEU A 232 2.89 15.54 -1.09
C LEU A 232 4.18 15.93 -0.37
N LEU A 233 5.09 14.99 -0.06
CA LEU A 233 6.37 15.34 0.55
C LEU A 233 7.28 16.14 -0.41
N TRP A 234 7.15 15.93 -1.72
CA TRP A 234 8.02 16.56 -2.72
C TRP A 234 7.38 17.73 -3.49
N ILE A 235 6.05 17.83 -3.49
CA ILE A 235 5.31 18.84 -4.24
C ILE A 235 4.77 19.91 -3.28
N TYR A 236 5.19 21.17 -3.49
CA TYR A 236 4.79 22.32 -2.68
C TYR A 236 4.04 23.37 -3.52
N PHE A 237 2.70 23.29 -3.49
CA PHE A 237 1.82 24.29 -4.09
C PHE A 237 0.68 24.61 -3.12
N PRO A 238 0.83 25.62 -2.24
CA PRO A 238 -0.14 25.90 -1.19
C PRO A 238 -1.58 26.04 -1.70
N PHE A 239 -1.77 26.73 -2.84
CA PHE A 239 -3.08 26.90 -3.46
C PHE A 239 -3.69 25.57 -3.92
N ILE A 240 -2.92 24.72 -4.60
CA ILE A 240 -3.38 23.44 -5.12
C ILE A 240 -3.71 22.48 -3.97
N LEU A 241 -2.85 22.44 -2.95
CA LEU A 241 -3.10 21.66 -1.73
C LEU A 241 -4.37 22.14 -1.02
N SER A 242 -4.61 23.44 -0.94
CA SER A 242 -5.83 23.99 -0.33
C SER A 242 -7.09 23.55 -1.09
N PHE A 243 -7.08 23.59 -2.42
CA PHE A 243 -8.20 23.08 -3.22
C PHE A 243 -8.43 21.58 -3.03
N TRP A 244 -7.35 20.79 -3.02
CA TRP A 244 -7.43 19.34 -2.82
C TRP A 244 -7.89 18.97 -1.39
N PHE A 245 -7.42 19.67 -0.37
CA PHE A 245 -7.91 19.52 1.00
C PHE A 245 -9.39 19.87 1.12
N ASN A 246 -9.83 20.95 0.47
CA ASN A 246 -11.26 21.30 0.42
C ASN A 246 -12.08 20.24 -0.32
N LYS A 247 -11.53 19.62 -1.36
CA LYS A 247 -12.14 18.49 -2.05
C LYS A 247 -12.30 17.29 -1.09
N ILE A 248 -11.26 16.91 -0.35
CA ILE A 248 -11.33 15.80 0.61
C ILE A 248 -12.42 16.11 1.66
N ARG A 249 -12.37 17.27 2.33
CA ARG A 249 -13.34 17.64 3.37
C ARG A 249 -14.80 17.62 2.89
N LYS A 250 -15.04 17.95 1.61
CA LYS A 250 -16.40 18.01 1.05
C LYS A 250 -16.95 16.64 0.66
N ASN A 251 -16.08 15.69 0.31
CA ASN A 251 -16.51 14.44 -0.34
C ASN A 251 -16.21 13.20 0.51
N THR A 252 -15.52 13.33 1.64
CA THR A 252 -15.07 12.19 2.45
C THR A 252 -15.15 12.50 3.94
N GLN A 253 -15.08 11.46 4.77
CA GLN A 253 -14.98 11.58 6.23
C GLN A 253 -13.52 11.64 6.71
N TYR A 254 -12.56 11.75 5.79
CA TYR A 254 -11.14 11.68 6.11
C TYR A 254 -10.67 12.96 6.83
N PRO A 255 -10.00 12.86 7.99
CA PRO A 255 -9.49 14.01 8.72
C PRO A 255 -8.25 14.58 8.02
N VAL A 256 -8.43 15.64 7.22
CA VAL A 256 -7.33 16.30 6.49
C VAL A 256 -6.20 16.74 7.44
N GLU A 257 -6.54 17.02 8.69
CA GLU A 257 -5.61 17.41 9.74
C GLU A 257 -4.56 16.32 10.01
N ALA A 258 -4.89 15.03 9.80
CA ALA A 258 -3.95 13.92 9.89
C ALA A 258 -2.86 14.00 8.79
N ILE A 259 -3.23 14.37 7.56
CA ILE A 259 -2.26 14.65 6.48
C ILE A 259 -1.41 15.86 6.87
N VAL A 260 -2.04 16.93 7.35
CA VAL A 260 -1.32 18.16 7.72
C VAL A 260 -0.30 17.90 8.84
N ALA A 261 -0.65 17.10 9.85
CA ALA A 261 0.23 16.73 10.94
C ALA A 261 1.46 15.94 10.46
N ASP A 262 1.25 14.89 9.65
CA ASP A 262 2.35 14.12 9.05
C ASP A 262 3.25 15.00 8.17
N LEU A 263 2.66 15.84 7.32
CA LEU A 263 3.43 16.75 6.45
C LEU A 263 4.28 17.74 7.25
N LYS A 264 3.82 18.22 8.42
CA LYS A 264 4.62 19.10 9.28
C LYS A 264 5.86 18.40 9.85
N ARG A 265 5.75 17.11 10.18
CA ARG A 265 6.88 16.31 10.68
C ARG A 265 7.90 15.99 9.59
N HIS A 266 7.41 15.75 8.37
CA HIS A 266 8.22 15.13 7.33
C HIS A 266 8.66 16.08 6.21
N ARG A 267 7.99 17.22 6.01
CA ARG A 267 8.45 18.23 5.05
C ARG A 267 9.55 19.07 5.67
N LYS A 268 10.74 19.03 5.06
CA LYS A 268 11.80 20.00 5.29
C LYS A 268 11.80 20.99 4.13
N PHE A 269 11.77 22.30 4.40
CA PHE A 269 11.84 23.33 3.36
C PHE A 269 13.08 23.17 2.45
N SER A 270 14.20 22.69 3.01
CA SER A 270 15.44 22.41 2.28
C SER A 270 15.38 21.17 1.37
N ALA A 271 14.38 20.30 1.51
CA ALA A 271 14.21 19.11 0.70
C ALA A 271 13.46 19.36 -0.62
N PHE A 272 13.06 20.61 -0.91
CA PHE A 272 12.39 20.99 -2.14
C PHE A 272 13.32 20.78 -3.36
N LYS A 273 13.06 19.74 -4.16
CA LYS A 273 13.84 19.47 -5.38
C LYS A 273 13.17 20.08 -6.61
N HIS A 274 13.67 21.24 -7.04
CA HIS A 274 13.24 21.96 -8.26
C HIS A 274 13.23 21.11 -9.54
N ARG A 275 14.07 20.06 -9.61
CA ARG A 275 14.34 19.28 -10.84
C ARG A 275 13.15 18.46 -11.35
N TYR A 276 12.19 18.09 -10.48
CA TYR A 276 11.03 17.29 -10.88
C TYR A 276 9.80 18.13 -11.28
N LEU A 277 9.70 19.38 -10.85
CA LEU A 277 8.64 20.29 -11.32
C LEU A 277 8.70 20.49 -12.84
N LYS A 278 9.91 20.58 -13.43
CA LYS A 278 10.07 20.96 -14.84
C LYS A 278 9.52 19.92 -15.83
N LYS A 279 9.76 18.62 -15.58
CA LYS A 279 9.32 17.54 -16.50
C LYS A 279 7.79 17.37 -16.50
N TYR A 280 7.13 17.55 -15.37
CA TYR A 280 5.70 17.23 -15.20
C TYR A 280 4.78 18.43 -15.27
N LEU A 281 5.25 19.65 -14.94
CA LEU A 281 4.55 20.87 -15.33
C LEU A 281 4.49 20.96 -16.87
N LEU A 282 5.55 20.58 -17.58
CA LEU A 282 5.50 20.50 -19.05
C LEU A 282 4.43 19.50 -19.54
N ALA A 283 4.30 18.32 -18.93
CA ALA A 283 3.27 17.35 -19.30
C ALA A 283 1.83 17.82 -19.01
N LEU A 284 1.61 18.55 -17.90
CA LEU A 284 0.31 19.10 -17.53
C LEU A 284 -0.09 20.34 -18.34
N PHE A 285 0.88 21.19 -18.73
CA PHE A 285 0.63 22.42 -19.49
C PHE A 285 0.69 22.24 -21.01
N PHE A 286 1.43 21.24 -21.52
CA PHE A 286 1.61 21.02 -22.96
C PHE A 286 0.95 19.73 -23.49
N GLY A 287 0.06 19.10 -22.72
CA GLY A 287 -0.85 18.05 -23.17
C GLY A 287 -0.18 16.96 -24.01
N TRP A 288 0.38 15.93 -23.37
CA TRP A 288 0.76 14.72 -24.11
C TRP A 288 -0.45 13.78 -24.15
N VAL A 289 -0.89 13.54 -25.39
CA VAL A 289 -1.89 12.54 -25.83
C VAL A 289 -1.53 11.15 -25.34
#